data_AF-A0A6A4ZSX7-F1
#
_entry.id   AF-A0A6A4ZSX7-F1
#
_cell.length_a   1.000
_cell.length_b   1.000
_cell.length_c   1.000
_cell.angle_alpha   90.00
_cell.angle_beta   90.00
_cell.angle_gamma   90.00
#
_symmetry.space_group_name_H-M   'P 1'
#
loop_
_entity.id
_entity.type
_entity.pdbx_description
1 polymer ?
#
loop_
_entity_poly.entity_id
_entity_poly.type
_entity_poly.pdbx_seq_one_letter_code
_entity_poly.pdbx_strand_id
1 'polypeptide(L)'
;MEPMREYSVQDLLQAVEEGRVDLMLATLDAGHVDVNAKGKIEDDNGGDEARTALAYACELGRNDAMAFLLSRDNIQVNVKCGK
;
A
#
# COMPACT_ATOMS: atom_id res chain seq x y z
N MET A 1 2.28 27.64 -3.89
CA MET A 1 3.05 26.75 -2.99
C MET A 1 2.17 25.55 -2.79
N GLU A 2 2.38 24.51 -3.59
CA GLU A 2 1.63 23.26 -3.45
C GLU A 2 1.98 22.71 -2.05
N PRO A 3 1.00 22.36 -1.20
CA PRO A 3 1.33 21.67 0.03
C PRO A 3 2.03 20.39 -0.40
N MET A 4 3.31 20.22 -0.03
CA MET A 4 3.95 18.91 -0.14
C MET A 4 3.13 17.99 0.75
N ARG A 5 2.21 17.24 0.15
CA ARG A 5 1.49 16.19 0.85
C ARG A 5 2.59 15.21 1.27
N GLU A 6 2.80 15.12 2.58
CA GLU A 6 3.62 14.05 3.13
C GLU A 6 2.88 12.74 2.85
N TYR A 7 3.26 12.09 1.76
CA TYR A 7 2.69 10.80 1.41
C TYR A 7 3.05 9.79 2.50
N SER A 8 2.03 9.18 3.10
CA SER A 8 2.18 8.15 4.14
C SER A 8 1.86 6.77 3.58
N VAL A 9 2.16 5.72 4.35
CA VAL A 9 1.74 4.35 4.06
C VAL A 9 0.22 4.25 3.93
N GLN A 10 -0.52 5.09 4.65
CA GLN A 10 -1.99 5.18 4.53
C GLN A 10 -2.44 5.69 3.16
N ASP A 11 -1.78 6.70 2.58
CA ASP A 11 -2.09 7.16 1.22
C ASP A 11 -1.84 6.05 0.19
N LEU A 12 -0.77 5.27 0.37
CA LEU A 12 -0.49 4.11 -0.46
C LEU A 12 -1.61 3.05 -0.34
N LEU A 13 -2.06 2.74 0.88
CA LEU A 13 -3.15 1.80 1.12
C LEU A 13 -4.48 2.27 0.53
N GLN A 14 -4.81 3.55 0.68
CA GLN A 14 -6.01 4.13 0.10
C GLN A 14 -5.95 4.10 -1.44
N ALA A 15 -4.79 4.39 -2.03
CA ALA A 15 -4.58 4.27 -3.46
C ALA A 15 -4.75 2.82 -3.94
N VAL A 16 -4.28 1.83 -3.17
CA VAL A 16 -4.53 0.41 -3.43
C VAL A 16 -6.02 0.09 -3.36
N GLU A 17 -6.72 0.60 -2.34
CA GLU A 17 -8.15 0.39 -2.14
C GLU A 17 -8.97 0.88 -3.33
N GLU A 18 -8.66 2.09 -3.81
CA GLU A 18 -9.27 2.69 -4.99
C GLU A 18 -8.79 2.07 -6.31
N GLY A 19 -7.72 1.25 -6.30
CA GLY A 19 -7.08 0.73 -7.51
C GLY A 19 -6.35 1.79 -8.34
N ARG A 20 -5.96 2.90 -7.70
CA ARG A 20 -5.35 4.09 -8.32
C ARG A 20 -3.84 3.93 -8.40
N VAL A 21 -3.38 3.21 -9.42
CA VAL A 21 -1.95 2.95 -9.66
C VAL A 21 -1.13 4.24 -9.79
N ASP A 22 -1.70 5.29 -10.39
CA ASP A 22 -1.03 6.61 -10.49
C ASP A 22 -0.69 7.22 -9.13
N LEU A 23 -1.59 7.08 -8.14
CA LEU A 23 -1.36 7.56 -6.78
C LEU A 23 -0.34 6.70 -6.04
N MET A 24 -0.35 5.38 -6.29
CA MET A 24 0.66 4.47 -5.75
C MET A 24 2.04 4.83 -6.28
N LEU A 25 2.16 5.12 -7.58
CA LEU A 25 3.39 5.59 -8.20
C LEU A 25 3.85 6.91 -7.57
N ALA A 26 2.98 7.92 -7.49
CA ALA A 26 3.35 9.22 -6.93
C ALA A 26 3.82 9.14 -5.47
N THR A 27 3.12 8.34 -4.64
CA THR A 27 3.46 8.10 -3.23
C THR A 27 4.83 7.45 -3.09
N LEU A 28 5.10 6.47 -3.94
CA LEU A 28 6.35 5.73 -3.90
C LEU A 28 7.52 6.46 -4.57
N ASP A 29 7.25 7.30 -5.58
CA ASP A 29 8.23 8.16 -6.25
C ASP A 29 8.66 9.32 -5.35
N ALA A 30 7.74 9.81 -4.51
CA ALA A 30 8.07 10.74 -3.43
C ALA A 30 9.11 10.18 -2.44
N GLY A 31 9.36 8.86 -2.44
CA GLY A 31 10.48 8.22 -1.73
C GLY A 31 10.33 8.18 -0.21
N HIS A 32 9.22 8.68 0.34
CA HIS A 32 8.94 8.67 1.77
C HIS A 32 8.35 7.35 2.28
N VAL A 33 7.79 6.53 1.37
CA VAL A 33 7.06 5.31 1.72
C VAL A 33 7.75 4.09 1.14
N ASP A 34 8.08 3.12 1.99
CA ASP A 34 8.55 1.82 1.55
C ASP A 34 7.38 1.01 0.98
N VAL A 35 7.59 0.35 -0.15
CA VAL A 35 6.56 -0.52 -0.78
C VAL A 35 6.16 -1.70 0.11
N ASN A 36 7.03 -2.08 1.04
CA ASN A 36 6.82 -3.12 2.04
C ASN A 36 6.41 -2.56 3.40
N ALA A 37 6.18 -1.25 3.50
CA ALA A 37 5.70 -0.67 4.73
C ALA A 37 4.33 -1.27 5.07
N LYS A 38 4.14 -1.55 6.35
CA LYS A 38 2.86 -2.00 6.88
C LYS A 38 2.09 -0.78 7.32
N GLY A 39 0.93 -0.55 6.72
CA GLY A 39 0.00 0.44 7.22
C GLY A 39 -1.02 -0.21 8.15
N LYS A 40 -1.60 0.60 9.02
CA LYS A 40 -2.73 0.18 9.84
C LYS A 40 -3.98 0.17 9.00
N ILE A 41 -4.72 -0.92 9.06
CA ILE A 41 -5.99 -1.09 8.39
C ILE A 41 -6.95 -1.60 9.44
N GLU A 42 -8.12 -0.97 9.52
CA GLU A 42 -9.19 -1.45 10.37
C GLU A 42 -9.81 -2.67 9.69
N ASP A 43 -9.73 -3.81 10.37
CA ASP A 43 -10.45 -5.01 9.98
C ASP A 43 -11.94 -4.83 10.25
N ASP A 44 -12.80 -5.56 9.53
CA ASP A 44 -14.26 -5.54 9.69
C ASP A 44 -14.69 -5.84 11.14
N ASN A 45 -13.83 -6.53 11.89
CA ASN A 45 -14.02 -6.86 13.29
C ASN A 45 -13.61 -5.74 14.28
N GLY A 46 -13.30 -4.53 13.78
CA GLY A 46 -12.87 -3.37 14.57
C GLY A 46 -11.46 -3.50 15.16
N GLY A 47 -10.63 -4.35 14.57
CA GLY A 47 -9.24 -4.56 14.99
C GLY A 47 -8.27 -3.77 14.11
N ASP A 48 -7.27 -3.13 14.72
CA ASP A 48 -6.13 -2.60 13.97
C ASP A 48 -5.20 -3.73 13.53
N GLU A 49 -5.19 -4.07 12.24
CA GLU A 49 -4.18 -4.96 11.67
C GLU A 49 -3.15 -4.17 10.86
N ALA A 50 -1.89 -4.59 10.95
CA ALA A 50 -0.81 -4.01 10.17
C ALA A 50 -0.55 -4.86 8.93
N ARG A 51 -1.02 -4.43 7.75
CA ARG A 51 -0.75 -5.13 6.49
C ARG A 51 -0.01 -4.26 5.49
N THR A 52 0.74 -4.93 4.63
CA THR A 52 1.42 -4.33 3.48
C THR A 52 0.44 -4.02 2.36
N ALA A 53 0.75 -3.00 1.55
CA ALA A 53 -0.01 -2.64 0.35
C ALA A 53 -0.34 -3.85 -0.54
N LEU A 54 0.59 -4.80 -0.69
CA LEU A 54 0.38 -6.03 -1.47
C LEU A 54 -0.70 -6.93 -0.84
N ALA A 55 -0.61 -7.18 0.46
CA ALA A 55 -1.56 -8.03 1.17
C ALA A 55 -2.98 -7.45 1.10
N TYR A 56 -3.09 -6.13 1.23
CA TYR A 56 -4.36 -5.43 1.11
C TYR A 56 -4.92 -5.48 -0.31
N ALA A 57 -4.07 -5.29 -1.33
CA ALA A 57 -4.46 -5.46 -2.73
C ALA A 57 -4.96 -6.88 -3.04
N CYS A 58 -4.32 -7.91 -2.46
CA CYS A 58 -4.73 -9.30 -2.59
C CYS A 58 -6.12 -9.55 -1.99
N GLU A 59 -6.39 -9.02 -0.80
CA GLU A 59 -7.68 -9.19 -0.13
C GLU A 59 -8.82 -8.52 -0.89
N LEU A 60 -8.57 -7.32 -1.41
CA LEU A 60 -9.54 -6.57 -2.21
C LEU A 60 -9.70 -7.11 -3.64
N GLY A 61 -8.85 -8.04 -4.07
CA GLY A 61 -8.84 -8.55 -5.45
C GLY A 61 -8.40 -7.52 -6.49
N ARG A 62 -7.58 -6.54 -6.10
CA ARG A 62 -7.10 -5.45 -6.96
C ARG A 62 -5.92 -5.90 -7.81
N ASN A 63 -6.22 -6.59 -8.92
CA ASN A 63 -5.21 -7.14 -9.83
C ASN A 63 -4.23 -6.10 -10.37
N ASP A 64 -4.69 -4.89 -10.72
CA ASP A 64 -3.82 -3.83 -11.25
C ASP A 64 -2.84 -3.31 -10.20
N ALA A 65 -3.32 -3.09 -8.98
CA ALA A 65 -2.48 -2.69 -7.84
C ALA A 65 -1.48 -3.79 -7.48
N MET A 66 -1.91 -5.06 -7.47
CA MET A 66 -1.03 -6.20 -7.27
C MET A 66 0.06 -6.27 -8.34
N ALA A 67 -0.31 -6.20 -9.62
CA ALA A 67 0.64 -6.25 -10.72
C ALA A 67 1.65 -5.09 -10.65
N PHE A 68 1.20 -3.89 -10.30
CA PHE A 68 2.07 -2.74 -10.12
C PHE A 68 3.06 -2.91 -8.96
N LEU A 69 2.58 -3.39 -7.81
CA LEU A 69 3.43 -3.66 -6.64
C LEU A 69 4.43 -4.79 -6.93
N LEU A 70 4.00 -5.85 -7.60
CA LEU A 70 4.85 -6.98 -8.01
C LEU A 70 5.87 -6.61 -9.08
N SER A 71 5.58 -5.59 -9.89
CA SER A 71 6.51 -5.05 -10.90
C SER A 71 7.72 -4.34 -10.26
N ARG A 72 7.65 -3.99 -8.97
CA ARG A 72 8.78 -3.37 -8.28
C ARG A 72 9.80 -4.40 -7.81
N ASP A 73 11.06 -4.22 -8.17
CA ASP A 73 12.17 -5.11 -7.77
C ASP A 73 12.36 -5.21 -6.24
N ASN A 74 11.98 -4.16 -5.50
CA ASN A 74 12.15 -4.12 -4.04
C ASN A 74 10.94 -4.65 -3.26
N ILE A 75 9.96 -5.27 -3.93
CA ILE A 75 8.77 -5.83 -3.28
C ILE A 75 9.11 -7.13 -2.53
N GLN A 76 8.60 -7.26 -1.32
CA GLN A 76 8.69 -8.47 -0.51
C GLN A 76 7.33 -9.15 -0.46
N VAL A 77 7.14 -10.11 -1.36
CA VAL A 77 5.92 -10.93 -1.43
C VAL A 77 5.77 -11.91 -0.28
N ASN A 78 6.86 -12.23 0.42
CA ASN A 78 6.89 -13.18 1.52
C ASN A 78 6.80 -12.50 2.91
N VAL A 79 6.35 -11.24 2.96
CA VAL A 79 6.14 -10.55 4.24
C VAL A 79 4.95 -11.19 4.94
N LYS A 80 5.20 -11.74 6.12
CA LYS A 80 4.12 -12.19 6.99
C LYS A 80 3.42 -10.96 7.56
N CYS A 81 2.12 -10.83 7.30
CA CYS A 81 1.21 -10.13 8.21
C CYS A 81 1.25 -10.92 9.51
N GLY A 82 2.01 -10.40 10.47
CA GLY A 82 2.19 -11.04 11.76
C GLY A 82 1.00 -10.70 12.64
N LYS A 83 0.54 -11.71 13.40
CA LYS A 83 -0.04 -11.47 14.72
C LYS A 83 1.07 -11.25 15.74
#